data_AF-A0A2E1S3Y9-F1
#
_entry.id   AF-A0A2E1S3Y9-F1
#
_cell.length_a   1.000
_cell.length_b   1.000
_cell.length_c   1.000
_cell.angle_alpha   90.00
_cell.angle_beta   90.00
_cell.angle_gamma   90.00
#
_symmetry.space_group_name_H-M   'P 1'
#
loop_
_entity.id
_entity.type
_entity.pdbx_description
1 polymer ?
#
loop_
_entity_poly.entity_id
_entity_poly.type
_entity_poly.pdbx_seq_one_letter_code
_entity_poly.pdbx_strand_id
1 'polypeptide(L)'
;MRRFFLFYLGLFIGILTSVCKSDNPSDDFLYPETIMGHWDIEGGGTLFFEKENFSLSAGCNTLFGEVSIESSTLSFSVIASTLIGCSGPEGIREKELKALLDSVILNYYLEKNRAYLENIEGQKILTLTRPTNEDLINAWKLTSLRTELAISSSVLDEDSGITFLKENSVEIQTSCNSGFAAYNSKNEALSIKDFVLTEISCEKERMTRESEFIQALINVDSYSILRQTLTLEKQGLVYLTFKLSD
;
A
#
# COMPACT_ATOMS: atom_id res chain seq x y z
N MET A 1 64.78 51.24 30.14
CA MET A 1 64.89 50.50 31.43
C MET A 1 63.81 49.44 31.48
N ARG A 2 64.26 48.22 31.73
CA ARG A 2 63.59 46.91 31.73
C ARG A 2 62.42 46.83 32.73
N ARG A 3 61.21 46.43 32.31
CA ARG A 3 60.23 45.82 33.21
C ARG A 3 59.40 44.73 32.52
N PHE A 4 59.45 43.56 33.15
CA PHE A 4 58.78 42.30 32.87
C PHE A 4 57.25 42.45 32.81
N PHE A 5 56.61 41.77 31.86
CA PHE A 5 55.18 41.46 31.92
C PHE A 5 55.00 39.94 31.98
N LEU A 6 54.27 39.50 33.01
CA LEU A 6 53.97 38.11 33.31
C LEU A 6 53.02 37.49 32.26
N PHE A 7 53.32 36.27 31.84
CA PHE A 7 52.42 35.37 31.12
C PHE A 7 51.30 34.88 32.06
N TYR A 8 50.04 35.08 31.67
CA TYR A 8 48.88 34.38 32.26
C TYR A 8 48.27 33.50 31.17
N LEU A 9 48.39 32.18 31.35
CA LEU A 9 47.86 31.16 30.46
C LEU A 9 46.38 30.94 30.80
N GLY A 10 45.47 31.49 29.98
CA GLY A 10 44.03 31.25 30.08
C GLY A 10 43.64 29.99 29.33
N LEU A 11 43.23 28.94 30.05
CA LEU A 11 42.71 27.68 29.50
C LEU A 11 41.24 27.88 29.08
N PHE A 12 40.97 28.04 27.78
CA PHE A 12 39.62 28.10 27.23
C PHE A 12 39.14 26.67 26.93
N ILE A 13 38.30 26.10 27.80
CA ILE A 13 37.62 24.83 27.56
C ILE A 13 36.40 25.13 26.68
N GLY A 14 36.54 24.90 25.38
CA GLY A 14 35.43 24.95 24.42
C GLY A 14 34.53 23.74 24.59
N ILE A 15 33.34 23.94 25.15
CA ILE A 15 32.29 22.93 25.19
C ILE A 15 31.65 22.89 23.80
N LEU A 16 32.00 21.87 23.01
CA LEU A 16 31.31 21.55 21.77
C LEU A 16 29.93 20.96 22.11
N THR A 17 28.89 21.79 22.07
CA THR A 17 27.52 21.30 22.05
C THR A 17 27.26 20.69 20.69
N SER A 18 27.41 19.36 20.56
CA SER A 18 26.91 18.63 19.41
C SER A 18 25.38 18.69 19.42
N VAL A 19 24.81 19.59 18.64
CA VAL A 19 23.38 19.54 18.31
C VAL A 19 23.20 18.34 17.39
N CYS A 20 22.64 17.25 17.91
CA CYS A 20 22.10 16.19 17.06
C CYS A 20 20.92 16.78 16.29
N LYS A 21 21.16 17.16 15.04
CA LYS A 21 20.07 17.38 14.08
C LYS A 21 19.48 16.00 13.82
N SER A 22 18.24 15.78 14.24
CA SER A 22 17.48 14.62 13.82
C SER A 22 17.35 14.71 12.29
N ASP A 23 18.02 13.83 11.57
CA ASP A 23 17.77 13.64 10.15
C ASP A 23 16.35 13.09 10.03
N ASN A 24 15.41 13.99 9.76
CA ASN A 24 14.09 13.60 9.29
C ASN A 24 14.34 12.87 7.96
N PRO A 25 13.86 11.63 7.77
CA PRO A 25 13.97 10.99 6.46
C PRO A 25 13.43 11.97 5.43
N SER A 26 14.22 12.27 4.40
CA SER A 26 13.82 13.21 3.37
C SER A 26 12.47 12.76 2.81
N ASP A 27 11.53 13.71 2.62
CA ASP A 27 10.21 13.50 1.98
C ASP A 27 10.32 12.65 0.69
N ASP A 28 11.50 12.66 0.05
CA ASP A 28 11.93 11.84 -1.08
C ASP A 28 11.71 10.33 -0.92
N PHE A 29 11.77 9.77 0.29
CA PHE A 29 11.55 8.34 0.52
C PHE A 29 10.07 7.98 0.74
N LEU A 30 9.21 8.96 1.00
CA LEU A 30 7.79 8.72 1.27
C LEU A 30 6.97 8.57 -0.01
N TYR A 31 7.46 9.14 -1.12
CA TYR A 31 6.75 9.15 -2.39
C TYR A 31 7.67 8.69 -3.51
N PRO A 32 7.43 7.49 -4.09
CA PRO A 32 8.21 7.02 -5.23
C PRO A 32 8.16 8.05 -6.37
N GLU A 33 9.30 8.31 -7.00
CA GLU A 33 9.42 9.15 -8.21
C GLU A 33 8.83 8.50 -9.48
N THR A 34 7.89 7.56 -9.32
CA THR A 34 7.20 6.87 -10.42
C THR A 34 5.71 7.11 -10.35
N ILE A 35 5.05 7.25 -11.49
CA ILE A 35 3.59 7.36 -11.59
C ILE A 35 2.87 6.03 -11.28
N MET A 36 3.60 4.93 -11.15
CA MET A 36 3.02 3.61 -10.87
C MET A 36 2.25 3.55 -9.54
N GLY A 37 1.32 2.60 -9.48
CA GLY A 37 0.51 2.32 -8.30
C GLY A 37 -0.85 3.02 -8.31
N HIS A 38 -1.51 3.00 -7.15
CA HIS A 38 -2.86 3.55 -6.97
C HIS A 38 -2.84 5.06 -6.73
N TRP A 39 -3.87 5.71 -7.26
CA TRP A 39 -4.12 7.14 -7.16
C TRP A 39 -5.61 7.43 -6.98
N ASP A 40 -5.92 8.45 -6.18
CA ASP A 40 -7.24 9.05 -6.07
C ASP A 40 -7.35 10.23 -7.02
N ILE A 41 -8.42 10.28 -7.81
CA ILE A 41 -8.68 11.36 -8.76
C ILE A 41 -9.39 12.51 -8.04
N GLU A 42 -8.90 13.74 -8.20
CA GLU A 42 -9.61 14.92 -7.69
C GLU A 42 -11.04 15.00 -8.26
N GLY A 43 -12.03 15.17 -7.38
CA GLY A 43 -13.44 15.08 -7.74
C GLY A 43 -14.03 13.66 -7.77
N GLY A 44 -13.25 12.63 -7.45
CA GLY A 44 -13.73 11.28 -7.18
C GLY A 44 -13.33 10.24 -8.25
N GLY A 45 -13.19 9.00 -7.80
CA GLY A 45 -12.71 7.88 -8.60
C GLY A 45 -11.24 7.56 -8.31
N THR A 46 -10.78 6.45 -8.88
CA THR A 46 -9.43 5.94 -8.70
C THR A 46 -8.79 5.66 -10.04
N LEU A 47 -7.46 5.74 -10.07
CA LEU A 47 -6.62 5.40 -11.18
C LEU A 47 -5.51 4.47 -10.67
N PHE A 48 -5.19 3.45 -11.44
CA PHE A 48 -4.13 2.51 -11.13
C PHE A 48 -3.25 2.35 -12.35
N PHE A 49 -1.95 2.60 -12.18
CA PHE A 49 -0.95 2.43 -13.22
C PHE A 49 -0.08 1.21 -12.93
N GLU A 50 -0.09 0.27 -13.87
CA GLU A 50 0.90 -0.77 -14.01
C GLU A 50 1.92 -0.37 -15.07
N LYS A 51 2.89 -1.25 -15.32
CA LYS A 51 3.97 -0.98 -16.26
C LYS A 51 3.47 -0.68 -17.69
N GLU A 52 2.46 -1.40 -18.15
CA GLU A 52 1.97 -1.37 -19.53
C GLU A 52 0.44 -1.22 -19.61
N ASN A 53 -0.24 -1.22 -18.45
CA ASN A 53 -1.69 -1.17 -18.36
C ASN A 53 -2.13 -0.14 -17.33
N PHE A 54 -3.36 0.32 -17.47
CA PHE A 54 -4.01 1.10 -16.44
C PHE A 54 -5.43 0.61 -16.21
N SER A 55 -5.91 0.87 -15.00
CA SER A 55 -7.29 0.71 -14.59
C SER A 55 -7.79 2.04 -14.02
N LEU A 56 -9.02 2.38 -14.32
CA LEU A 56 -9.68 3.59 -13.85
C LEU A 56 -11.09 3.23 -13.39
N SER A 57 -11.49 3.75 -12.24
CA SER A 57 -12.85 3.65 -11.75
C SER A 57 -13.37 5.05 -11.45
N ALA A 58 -14.28 5.56 -12.27
CA ALA A 58 -14.90 6.86 -12.03
C ALA A 58 -16.37 6.79 -12.45
N GLY A 59 -17.22 6.51 -11.47
CA GLY A 59 -18.63 6.21 -11.70
C GLY A 59 -18.90 4.73 -11.38
N CYS A 60 -19.62 4.06 -12.27
CA CYS A 60 -20.07 2.70 -12.02
C CYS A 60 -19.34 1.63 -12.85
N ASN A 61 -18.65 2.02 -13.93
CA ASN A 61 -17.79 1.10 -14.66
C ASN A 61 -16.33 1.27 -14.31
N THR A 62 -15.61 0.18 -14.50
CA THR A 62 -14.15 0.22 -14.62
C THR A 62 -13.79 0.42 -16.07
N LEU A 63 -12.99 1.45 -16.34
CA LEU A 63 -12.30 1.67 -17.60
C LEU A 63 -10.89 1.09 -17.53
N PHE A 64 -10.39 0.53 -18.62
CA PHE A 64 -9.07 -0.09 -18.64
C PHE A 64 -8.49 -0.12 -20.06
N GLY A 65 -7.18 -0.22 -20.15
CA GLY A 65 -6.45 -0.29 -21.42
C GLY A 65 -4.96 -0.30 -21.22
N GLU A 66 -4.23 -0.22 -22.32
CA GLU A 66 -2.78 -0.12 -22.32
C GLU A 66 -2.36 1.34 -22.09
N VAL A 67 -1.20 1.50 -21.45
CA VAL A 67 -0.54 2.80 -21.29
C VAL A 67 0.95 2.63 -21.52
N SER A 68 1.52 3.48 -22.37
CA SER A 68 2.98 3.65 -22.44
C SER A 68 3.39 4.75 -21.47
N ILE A 69 4.25 4.41 -20.52
CA ILE A 69 4.77 5.33 -19.51
C ILE A 69 6.23 5.62 -19.85
N GLU A 70 6.51 6.85 -20.26
CA GLU A 70 7.88 7.35 -20.43
C GLU A 70 8.21 8.36 -19.33
N SER A 71 9.41 8.93 -19.34
CA SER A 71 9.95 9.75 -18.25
C SER A 71 9.05 10.93 -17.85
N SER A 72 8.24 11.47 -18.76
CA SER A 72 7.34 12.59 -18.48
C SER A 72 6.04 12.55 -19.30
N THR A 73 5.74 11.45 -19.98
CA THR A 73 4.56 11.31 -20.84
C THR A 73 3.82 10.01 -20.57
N LEU A 74 2.50 10.07 -20.69
CA LEU A 74 1.58 8.94 -20.65
C LEU A 74 0.86 8.88 -21.98
N SER A 75 1.02 7.79 -22.71
CA SER A 75 0.28 7.54 -23.96
C SER A 75 -0.75 6.46 -23.71
N PHE A 76 -2.01 6.86 -23.61
CA PHE A 76 -3.13 5.95 -23.38
C PHE A 76 -3.59 5.36 -24.72
N SER A 77 -3.86 4.05 -24.74
CA SER A 77 -4.47 3.40 -25.89
C SER A 77 -5.98 3.66 -25.96
N VAL A 78 -6.65 2.96 -26.87
CA VAL A 78 -8.12 2.82 -26.83
C VAL A 78 -8.52 2.22 -25.49
N ILE A 79 -9.53 2.83 -24.86
CA ILE A 79 -10.03 2.46 -23.54
C ILE A 79 -11.29 1.59 -23.65
N ALA A 80 -11.27 0.43 -23.00
CA ALA A 80 -12.42 -0.46 -22.81
C ALA A 80 -13.17 -0.14 -21.49
N SER A 81 -14.41 -0.66 -21.36
CA SER A 81 -15.29 -0.45 -20.19
C SER A 81 -16.08 -1.72 -19.87
N THR A 82 -16.49 -1.89 -18.60
CA THR A 82 -17.38 -2.98 -18.14
C THR A 82 -18.85 -2.81 -18.55
N LEU A 83 -19.25 -1.67 -19.13
CA LEU A 83 -20.57 -1.40 -19.75
C LEU A 83 -21.83 -1.67 -18.90
N ILE A 84 -21.73 -1.60 -17.59
CA ILE A 84 -22.87 -1.46 -16.67
C ILE A 84 -23.61 -0.17 -17.02
N GLY A 85 -24.90 -0.29 -17.31
CA GLY A 85 -25.74 0.84 -17.69
C GLY A 85 -26.05 1.72 -16.48
N CYS A 86 -25.44 2.90 -16.42
CA CYS A 86 -25.68 3.86 -15.35
C CYS A 86 -26.25 5.16 -15.88
N SER A 87 -27.39 5.55 -15.33
CA SER A 87 -27.99 6.86 -15.52
C SER A 87 -27.46 7.86 -14.48
N GLY A 88 -27.64 9.15 -14.74
CA GLY A 88 -27.30 10.18 -13.77
C GLY A 88 -25.82 10.63 -13.79
N PRO A 89 -25.38 11.32 -12.73
CA PRO A 89 -24.06 11.97 -12.67
C PRO A 89 -22.88 11.01 -12.84
N GLU A 90 -23.00 9.78 -12.34
CA GLU A 90 -21.94 8.76 -12.38
C GLU A 90 -21.62 8.36 -13.83
N GLY A 91 -22.66 8.11 -14.63
CA GLY A 91 -22.51 7.75 -16.04
C GLY A 91 -22.06 8.92 -16.92
N ILE A 92 -22.36 10.16 -16.54
CA ILE A 92 -21.84 11.37 -17.21
C ILE A 92 -20.34 11.51 -16.94
N ARG A 93 -19.93 11.45 -15.66
CA ARG A 93 -18.53 11.56 -15.25
C ARG A 93 -17.65 10.51 -15.92
N GLU A 94 -18.11 9.27 -16.00
CA GLU A 94 -17.39 8.19 -16.67
C GLU A 94 -17.12 8.51 -18.15
N LYS A 95 -18.14 9.01 -18.88
CA LYS A 95 -18.02 9.37 -20.29
C LYS A 95 -17.08 10.55 -20.52
N GLU A 96 -17.19 11.57 -19.68
CA GLU A 96 -16.29 12.74 -19.72
C GLU A 96 -14.85 12.30 -19.52
N LEU A 97 -14.59 11.48 -18.49
CA LEU A 97 -13.24 11.02 -18.19
C LEU A 97 -12.69 10.06 -19.24
N LYS A 98 -13.52 9.18 -19.81
CA LYS A 98 -13.13 8.38 -20.98
C LYS A 98 -12.71 9.29 -22.13
N ALA A 99 -13.50 10.30 -22.47
CA ALA A 99 -13.19 11.19 -23.59
C ALA A 99 -11.89 11.99 -23.39
N LEU A 100 -11.54 12.30 -22.13
CA LEU A 100 -10.28 12.98 -21.79
C LEU A 100 -9.04 12.11 -21.95
N LEU A 101 -9.18 10.78 -21.83
CA LEU A 101 -8.05 9.85 -21.80
C LEU A 101 -7.96 8.95 -23.04
N ASP A 102 -9.03 8.81 -23.83
CA ASP A 102 -9.09 7.85 -24.94
C ASP A 102 -8.13 8.23 -26.07
N SER A 103 -7.13 7.37 -26.34
CA SER A 103 -6.14 7.58 -27.39
C SER A 103 -5.41 8.93 -27.31
N VAL A 104 -5.09 9.37 -26.09
CA VAL A 104 -4.45 10.67 -25.83
C VAL A 104 -3.01 10.49 -25.34
N ILE A 105 -2.19 11.52 -25.57
CA ILE A 105 -0.88 11.68 -24.94
C ILE A 105 -0.97 12.84 -23.95
N LEU A 106 -0.62 12.58 -22.68
CA LEU A 106 -0.53 13.59 -21.63
C LEU A 106 0.90 13.71 -21.14
N ASN A 107 1.32 14.93 -20.85
CA ASN A 107 2.49 15.16 -20.01
C ASN A 107 2.10 14.86 -18.56
N TYR A 108 3.04 14.37 -17.75
CA TYR A 108 2.84 14.29 -16.31
C TYR A 108 4.06 14.76 -15.56
N TYR A 109 3.81 15.26 -14.34
CA TYR A 109 4.85 15.51 -13.36
C TYR A 109 4.36 15.16 -11.97
N LEU A 110 5.32 14.82 -11.10
CA LEU A 110 5.10 14.40 -9.73
C LEU A 110 5.54 15.51 -8.78
N GLU A 111 4.74 15.74 -7.74
CA GLU A 111 5.09 16.63 -6.64
C GLU A 111 4.65 15.97 -5.33
N LYS A 112 5.61 15.39 -4.60
CA LYS A 112 5.34 14.63 -3.37
C LYS A 112 4.29 13.53 -3.61
N ASN A 113 3.15 13.61 -2.93
CA ASN A 113 2.04 12.68 -3.05
C ASN A 113 1.05 13.02 -4.17
N ARG A 114 1.36 13.97 -5.04
CA ARG A 114 0.48 14.38 -6.14
C ARG A 114 1.09 14.08 -7.49
N ALA A 115 0.24 13.75 -8.45
CA ALA A 115 0.57 13.75 -9.86
C ALA A 115 -0.36 14.69 -10.60
N TYR A 116 0.18 15.37 -11.59
CA TYR A 116 -0.56 16.27 -12.45
C TYR A 116 -0.41 15.81 -13.88
N LEU A 117 -1.54 15.59 -14.55
CA LEU A 117 -1.58 15.16 -15.94
C LEU A 117 -2.08 16.33 -16.78
N GLU A 118 -1.31 16.73 -17.78
CA GLU A 118 -1.54 17.91 -18.60
C GLU A 118 -1.58 17.55 -20.08
N ASN A 119 -2.41 18.24 -20.85
CA ASN A 119 -2.37 18.11 -22.30
C ASN A 119 -1.13 18.81 -22.89
N ILE A 120 -0.95 18.71 -24.21
CA ILE A 120 0.15 19.35 -24.94
C ILE A 120 0.15 20.89 -24.87
N GLU A 121 -0.98 21.51 -24.50
CA GLU A 121 -1.13 22.96 -24.35
C GLU A 121 -0.80 23.43 -22.91
N GLY A 122 -0.46 22.51 -22.01
CA GLY A 122 -0.19 22.79 -20.59
C GLY A 122 -1.46 22.97 -19.75
N GLN A 123 -2.63 22.61 -20.28
CA GLN A 123 -3.85 22.57 -19.48
C GLN A 123 -3.87 21.31 -18.62
N LYS A 124 -4.07 21.49 -17.33
CA LYS A 124 -4.27 20.42 -16.36
C LYS A 124 -5.57 19.67 -16.62
N ILE A 125 -5.45 18.37 -16.92
CA ILE A 125 -6.55 17.45 -17.20
C ILE A 125 -6.95 16.68 -15.94
N LEU A 126 -5.97 16.12 -15.21
CA LEU A 126 -6.22 15.44 -13.94
C LEU A 126 -5.21 15.90 -12.87
N THR A 127 -5.73 16.07 -11.66
CA THR A 127 -4.95 16.06 -10.43
C THR A 127 -5.18 14.74 -9.73
N LEU A 128 -4.11 14.05 -9.40
CA LEU A 128 -4.12 12.78 -8.71
C LEU A 128 -3.43 12.92 -7.35
N THR A 129 -3.90 12.19 -6.36
CA THR A 129 -3.27 12.12 -5.04
C THR A 129 -3.05 10.67 -4.66
N ARG A 130 -1.85 10.31 -4.17
CA ARG A 130 -1.61 8.95 -3.67
C ARG A 130 -2.53 8.68 -2.47
N PRO A 131 -3.16 7.49 -2.39
CA PRO A 131 -3.98 7.14 -1.25
C PRO A 131 -3.11 7.07 0.01
N THR A 132 -3.67 7.50 1.14
CA THR A 132 -3.06 7.27 2.45
C THR A 132 -3.30 5.82 2.86
N ASN A 133 -2.22 5.09 3.10
CA ASN A 133 -2.26 3.70 3.55
C ASN A 133 -1.98 3.63 5.05
N GLU A 134 -2.57 2.64 5.71
CA GLU A 134 -2.26 2.31 7.10
C GLU A 134 -0.90 1.61 7.23
N ASP A 135 -0.33 1.68 8.43
CA ASP A 135 0.89 0.95 8.76
C ASP A 135 0.63 -0.55 8.88
N LEU A 136 1.62 -1.38 8.52
CA LEU A 136 1.53 -2.84 8.68
C LEU A 136 1.27 -3.23 10.15
N ILE A 137 1.89 -2.53 11.10
CA ILE A 137 1.77 -2.77 12.55
C ILE A 137 0.40 -2.27 13.01
N ASN A 138 -0.59 -3.15 12.89
CA ASN A 138 -1.98 -2.92 13.22
C ASN A 138 -2.68 -4.26 13.47
N ALA A 139 -3.92 -4.20 13.96
CA ALA A 139 -4.83 -5.33 13.99
C ALA A 139 -5.58 -5.43 12.66
N TRP A 140 -5.63 -6.64 12.11
CA TRP A 140 -6.16 -6.94 10.78
C TRP A 140 -7.12 -8.12 10.86
N LYS A 141 -8.39 -7.87 10.53
CA LYS A 141 -9.45 -8.87 10.50
C LYS A 141 -9.47 -9.60 9.16
N LEU A 142 -9.49 -10.93 9.19
CA LEU A 142 -9.50 -11.76 7.99
C LEU A 142 -10.78 -11.54 7.18
N THR A 143 -10.63 -11.33 5.87
CA THR A 143 -11.79 -11.21 4.97
C THR A 143 -11.86 -12.36 3.97
N SER A 144 -10.71 -12.85 3.50
CA SER A 144 -10.65 -14.05 2.65
C SER A 144 -9.28 -14.69 2.71
N LEU A 145 -9.23 -15.99 2.41
CA LEU A 145 -7.97 -16.74 2.28
C LEU A 145 -8.00 -17.66 1.07
N ARG A 146 -6.82 -17.94 0.53
CA ARG A 146 -6.58 -18.92 -0.53
C ARG A 146 -6.42 -20.31 0.06
N THR A 147 -7.21 -21.23 -0.48
CA THR A 147 -7.08 -22.68 -0.33
C THR A 147 -6.48 -23.25 -1.62
N GLU A 148 -6.25 -24.57 -1.66
CA GLU A 148 -5.81 -25.25 -2.88
C GLU A 148 -6.76 -25.05 -4.07
N LEU A 149 -8.05 -24.88 -3.81
CA LEU A 149 -9.10 -24.88 -4.84
C LEU A 149 -9.60 -23.47 -5.20
N ALA A 150 -9.60 -22.54 -4.25
CA ALA A 150 -10.21 -21.22 -4.42
C ALA A 150 -9.72 -20.21 -3.38
N ILE A 151 -10.01 -18.92 -3.61
CA ILE A 151 -10.05 -17.92 -2.55
C ILE A 151 -11.46 -17.93 -1.96
N SER A 152 -11.57 -18.10 -0.64
CA SER A 152 -12.85 -18.22 0.05
C SER A 152 -12.89 -17.41 1.34
N SER A 153 -14.10 -16.93 1.65
CA SER A 153 -14.49 -16.38 2.95
C SER A 153 -15.50 -17.33 3.60
N SER A 154 -15.51 -17.39 4.93
CA SER A 154 -16.41 -18.25 5.71
C SER A 154 -16.98 -17.50 6.90
N VAL A 155 -18.16 -17.91 7.37
CA VAL A 155 -18.70 -17.46 8.68
C VAL A 155 -17.75 -17.80 9.83
N LEU A 156 -16.92 -18.84 9.68
CA LEU A 156 -15.91 -19.23 10.66
C LEU A 156 -14.76 -18.23 10.78
N ASP A 157 -14.63 -17.30 9.82
CA ASP A 157 -13.59 -16.27 9.81
C ASP A 157 -13.99 -15.03 10.63
N GLU A 158 -15.22 -14.96 11.15
CA GLU A 158 -15.77 -13.75 11.77
C GLU A 158 -14.89 -13.20 12.90
N ASP A 159 -14.22 -14.06 13.66
CA ASP A 159 -13.30 -13.67 14.73
C ASP A 159 -11.83 -13.92 14.37
N SER A 160 -11.54 -14.33 13.13
CA SER A 160 -10.17 -14.63 12.70
C SER A 160 -9.43 -13.37 12.24
N GLY A 161 -8.14 -13.31 12.51
CA GLY A 161 -7.30 -12.18 12.16
C GLY A 161 -5.87 -12.32 12.66
N ILE A 162 -5.09 -11.29 12.40
CA ILE A 162 -3.72 -11.16 12.87
C ILE A 162 -3.49 -9.76 13.43
N THR A 163 -2.60 -9.64 14.40
CA THR A 163 -2.12 -8.35 14.90
C THR A 163 -0.62 -8.30 14.74
N PHE A 164 -0.13 -7.48 13.81
CA PHE A 164 1.31 -7.20 13.72
C PHE A 164 1.69 -6.27 14.85
N LEU A 165 2.63 -6.71 15.68
CA LEU A 165 3.16 -5.94 16.79
C LEU A 165 4.53 -5.36 16.42
N LYS A 166 5.01 -4.43 17.24
CA LYS A 166 6.42 -4.05 17.21
C LYS A 166 7.29 -5.26 17.61
N GLU A 167 8.58 -5.18 17.33
CA GLU A 167 9.55 -6.24 17.68
C GLU A 167 9.38 -7.56 16.91
N ASN A 168 8.86 -7.50 15.68
CA ASN A 168 8.85 -8.65 14.75
C ASN A 168 7.98 -9.83 15.25
N SER A 169 6.93 -9.55 16.03
CA SER A 169 5.95 -10.54 16.49
C SER A 169 4.58 -10.31 15.86
N VAL A 170 3.88 -11.38 15.49
CA VAL A 170 2.49 -11.31 15.02
C VAL A 170 1.62 -12.21 15.89
N GLU A 171 0.56 -11.66 16.47
CA GLU A 171 -0.48 -12.43 17.15
C GLU A 171 -1.45 -12.97 16.10
N ILE A 172 -1.94 -14.18 16.32
CA ILE A 172 -2.80 -14.89 15.39
C ILE A 172 -4.04 -15.36 16.15
N GLN A 173 -5.21 -14.96 15.66
CA GLN A 173 -6.49 -15.49 16.10
C GLN A 173 -7.10 -16.27 14.92
N THR A 174 -7.34 -17.56 15.11
CA THR A 174 -7.94 -18.41 14.09
C THR A 174 -9.37 -18.79 14.48
N SER A 175 -10.00 -19.62 13.65
CA SER A 175 -11.31 -20.19 13.90
C SER A 175 -11.34 -21.22 15.03
N CYS A 176 -10.23 -21.67 15.60
CA CYS A 176 -10.26 -22.60 16.75
C CYS A 176 -9.24 -22.21 17.83
N ASN A 177 -7.98 -22.04 17.43
CA ASN A 177 -6.88 -21.72 18.31
C ASN A 177 -6.43 -20.26 18.15
N SER A 178 -5.62 -19.82 19.10
CA SER A 178 -4.89 -18.56 19.03
C SER A 178 -3.41 -18.79 19.30
N GLY A 179 -2.58 -17.82 18.99
CA GLY A 179 -1.15 -17.93 19.22
C GLY A 179 -0.36 -16.78 18.65
N PHE A 180 0.91 -17.05 18.36
CA PHE A 180 1.85 -16.06 17.85
C PHE A 180 2.83 -16.68 16.86
N ALA A 181 3.47 -15.83 16.07
CA ALA A 181 4.56 -16.19 15.18
C ALA A 181 5.56 -15.02 15.12
N ALA A 182 6.77 -15.31 14.66
CA ALA A 182 7.73 -14.28 14.30
C ALA A 182 7.47 -13.81 12.85
N TYR A 183 7.63 -12.53 12.58
CA TYR A 183 7.60 -12.01 11.21
C TYR A 183 8.86 -11.20 10.87
N ASN A 184 9.21 -11.16 9.58
CA ASN A 184 10.21 -10.23 9.07
C ASN A 184 9.61 -9.49 7.90
N SER A 185 9.70 -8.15 7.89
CA SER A 185 9.29 -7.34 6.75
C SER A 185 10.33 -6.30 6.37
N LYS A 186 10.50 -6.10 5.06
CA LYS A 186 11.35 -5.06 4.48
C LYS A 186 10.96 -4.83 3.03
N ASN A 187 10.71 -3.56 2.66
CA ASN A 187 10.38 -3.18 1.28
C ASN A 187 9.29 -4.10 0.68
N GLU A 188 8.16 -4.23 1.37
CA GLU A 188 7.01 -5.06 0.98
C GLU A 188 7.25 -6.59 0.96
N ALA A 189 8.49 -7.06 1.11
CA ALA A 189 8.75 -8.46 1.42
C ALA A 189 8.25 -8.78 2.83
N LEU A 190 7.64 -9.94 3.00
CA LEU A 190 7.14 -10.44 4.28
C LEU A 190 7.38 -11.93 4.41
N SER A 191 7.80 -12.38 5.57
CA SER A 191 7.77 -13.80 5.93
C SER A 191 7.29 -13.96 7.37
N ILE A 192 6.53 -15.03 7.62
CA ILE A 192 6.00 -15.37 8.94
C ILE A 192 6.43 -16.81 9.26
N LYS A 193 7.03 -17.03 10.42
CA LYS A 193 7.66 -18.29 10.82
C LYS A 193 7.51 -18.53 12.33
N ASP A 194 7.91 -19.71 12.77
CA ASP A 194 7.96 -20.07 14.20
C ASP A 194 6.60 -19.94 14.89
N PHE A 195 5.56 -20.45 14.21
CA PHE A 195 4.19 -20.46 14.71
C PHE A 195 4.08 -21.30 15.98
N VAL A 196 3.47 -20.71 17.01
CA VAL A 196 3.11 -21.37 18.26
C VAL A 196 1.64 -21.10 18.50
N LEU A 197 0.82 -22.14 18.46
CA LEU A 197 -0.63 -22.07 18.66
C LEU A 197 -1.03 -22.85 19.91
N THR A 198 -2.16 -22.48 20.50
CA THR A 198 -2.86 -23.37 21.44
C THR A 198 -3.29 -24.66 20.72
N GLU A 199 -3.54 -25.72 21.48
CA GLU A 199 -4.03 -27.00 20.95
C GLU A 199 -5.37 -27.36 21.60
N ILE A 200 -6.38 -26.54 21.35
CA ILE A 200 -7.76 -26.77 21.78
C ILE A 200 -8.45 -27.65 20.74
N SER A 201 -9.30 -28.56 21.22
CA SER A 201 -10.15 -29.38 20.34
C SER A 201 -11.44 -28.63 20.02
N CYS A 202 -11.66 -28.31 18.75
CA CYS A 202 -12.92 -27.76 18.25
C CYS A 202 -13.61 -28.74 17.28
N GLU A 203 -14.72 -28.31 16.70
CA GLU A 203 -15.39 -28.98 15.59
C GLU A 203 -14.46 -29.09 14.38
N LYS A 204 -14.62 -30.17 13.62
CA LYS A 204 -13.76 -30.51 12.47
C LYS A 204 -13.64 -29.37 11.46
N GLU A 205 -14.73 -28.65 11.21
CA GLU A 205 -14.77 -27.54 10.25
C GLU A 205 -13.91 -26.36 10.72
N ARG A 206 -13.95 -26.01 12.02
CA ARG A 206 -13.10 -24.97 12.62
C ARG A 206 -11.63 -25.35 12.59
N MET A 207 -11.30 -26.61 12.86
CA MET A 207 -9.92 -27.11 12.76
C MET A 207 -9.41 -27.14 11.31
N THR A 208 -10.27 -27.51 10.35
CA THR A 208 -9.92 -27.48 8.92
C THR A 208 -9.64 -26.05 8.48
N ARG A 209 -10.53 -25.11 8.87
CA ARG A 209 -10.39 -23.70 8.51
C ARG A 209 -9.15 -23.05 9.12
N GLU A 210 -8.83 -23.39 10.37
CA GLU A 210 -7.56 -23.00 11.01
C GLU A 210 -6.36 -23.50 10.20
N SER A 211 -6.34 -24.78 9.83
CA SER A 211 -5.24 -25.34 9.04
C SER A 211 -5.07 -24.61 7.71
N GLU A 212 -6.16 -24.28 7.01
CA GLU A 212 -6.09 -23.50 5.77
C GLU A 212 -5.49 -22.11 6.01
N PHE A 213 -5.91 -21.43 7.07
CA PHE A 213 -5.39 -20.11 7.41
C PHE A 213 -3.90 -20.13 7.74
N ILE A 214 -3.45 -21.07 8.57
CA ILE A 214 -2.03 -21.21 8.92
C ILE A 214 -1.19 -21.59 7.71
N GLN A 215 -1.67 -22.51 6.85
CA GLN A 215 -0.97 -22.85 5.60
C GLN A 215 -0.88 -21.65 4.65
N ALA A 216 -1.90 -20.80 4.60
CA ALA A 216 -1.84 -19.58 3.81
C ALA A 216 -0.76 -18.62 4.35
N LEU A 217 -0.70 -18.39 5.67
CA LEU A 217 0.31 -17.55 6.32
C LEU A 217 1.74 -18.06 6.13
N ILE A 218 1.97 -19.38 6.14
CA ILE A 218 3.29 -19.98 5.91
C ILE A 218 3.83 -19.68 4.50
N ASN A 219 2.92 -19.52 3.53
CA ASN A 219 3.27 -19.49 2.12
C ASN A 219 3.62 -18.11 1.57
N VAL A 220 3.28 -17.04 2.29
CA VAL A 220 3.44 -15.66 1.78
C VAL A 220 4.90 -15.22 1.74
N ASP A 221 5.24 -14.42 0.74
CA ASP A 221 6.57 -13.81 0.56
C ASP A 221 6.53 -12.28 0.43
N SER A 222 5.35 -11.69 0.25
CA SER A 222 5.14 -10.25 0.18
C SER A 222 3.81 -9.81 0.77
N TYR A 223 3.67 -8.50 0.94
CA TYR A 223 2.42 -7.86 1.31
C TYR A 223 2.23 -6.53 0.60
N SER A 224 0.97 -6.11 0.46
CA SER A 224 0.57 -4.80 -0.02
C SER A 224 -0.51 -4.23 0.89
N ILE A 225 -0.49 -2.91 1.11
CA ILE A 225 -1.54 -2.21 1.85
C ILE A 225 -2.13 -1.14 0.96
N LEU A 226 -3.45 -1.17 0.78
CA LEU A 226 -4.20 -0.10 0.13
C LEU A 226 -5.25 0.42 1.09
N ARG A 227 -5.06 1.66 1.56
CA ARG A 227 -5.88 2.30 2.59
C ARG A 227 -5.91 1.40 3.84
N GLN A 228 -7.04 0.73 4.07
CA GLN A 228 -7.30 -0.14 5.22
C GLN A 228 -7.43 -1.61 4.83
N THR A 229 -6.87 -1.99 3.68
CA THR A 229 -6.88 -3.38 3.21
C THR A 229 -5.44 -3.88 3.12
N LEU A 230 -5.13 -4.89 3.92
CA LEU A 230 -3.87 -5.61 3.86
C LEU A 230 -4.06 -6.85 3.00
N THR A 231 -3.16 -7.05 2.04
CA THR A 231 -3.11 -8.24 1.20
C THR A 231 -1.78 -8.92 1.42
N LEU A 232 -1.78 -10.21 1.76
CA LEU A 232 -0.58 -11.03 1.82
C LEU A 232 -0.53 -11.93 0.59
N GLU A 233 0.64 -12.03 -0.02
CA GLU A 233 0.81 -12.56 -1.36
C GLU A 233 1.98 -13.54 -1.43
N LYS A 234 1.96 -14.39 -2.45
CA LYS A 234 3.07 -15.24 -2.84
C LYS A 234 3.30 -15.11 -4.33
N GLN A 235 4.45 -14.62 -4.75
CA GLN A 235 4.78 -14.46 -6.18
C GLN A 235 3.68 -13.67 -6.94
N GLY A 236 3.13 -12.62 -6.32
CA GLY A 236 2.05 -11.79 -6.86
C GLY A 236 0.65 -12.42 -6.83
N LEU A 237 0.49 -13.64 -6.31
CA LEU A 237 -0.82 -14.23 -6.09
C LEU A 237 -1.32 -13.88 -4.69
N VAL A 238 -2.55 -13.37 -4.60
CA VAL A 238 -3.21 -13.09 -3.31
C VAL A 238 -3.45 -14.38 -2.55
N TYR A 239 -2.93 -14.48 -1.32
CA TYR A 239 -3.16 -15.59 -0.40
C TYR A 239 -4.13 -15.22 0.72
N LEU A 240 -4.00 -14.03 1.27
CA LEU A 240 -4.86 -13.56 2.35
C LEU A 240 -5.23 -12.11 2.11
N THR A 241 -6.49 -11.78 2.38
CA THR A 241 -6.92 -10.39 2.45
C THR A 241 -7.47 -10.14 3.83
N PHE A 242 -7.11 -8.99 4.38
CA PHE A 242 -7.58 -8.50 5.66
C PHE A 242 -8.09 -7.08 5.52
N LYS A 243 -8.96 -6.68 6.44
CA LYS A 243 -9.36 -5.30 6.65
C LYS A 243 -8.83 -4.83 8.00
N LEU A 244 -8.47 -3.55 8.10
CA LEU A 244 -8.12 -2.94 9.38
C LEU A 244 -9.25 -3.23 10.38
N SER A 245 -8.88 -3.72 11.56
CA SER A 245 -9.81 -3.89 12.66
C SER A 245 -10.13 -2.53 13.29
N ASP A 246 -11.38 -2.36 13.71
CA ASP A 246 -11.84 -1.16 14.44
C ASP A 246 -11.27 -1.09 15.87
#